data_AF-A0AAU0PUN3-F1
#
_entry.id   AF-A0AAU0PUN3-F1
#
_cell.length_a   1.000
_cell.length_b   1.000
_cell.length_c   1.000
_cell.angle_alpha   90.00
_cell.angle_beta   90.00
_cell.angle_gamma   90.00
#
_symmetry.space_group_name_H-M   'P 1'
#
loop_
_entity.id
_entity.type
_entity.pdbx_description
1 polymer ?
#
loop_
_entity_poly.entity_id
_entity_poly.type
_entity_poly.pdbx_seq_one_letter_code
_entity_poly.pdbx_strand_id
1 'polypeptide(L)'
;MSTNKERREEAFSALEKELKKRNRVEKARPLGVVVATVVILVAVAGGIYWAATSGGDDHDNTAASADTTTTEQQKNQDLPAVKADYGDSVTCDYTKADQPDSKQADLPQSDNVPAKGTVNVTLHTNQGDIPVTMDRSKSPCTVNAIEALAKQGFYNDTVCHRLTTEGIFVLQCGDPSGTGKGGPGFTFKDEYPSNSVSDNDKEGTFNYKRGTLAMANSGEDTNGSQFFLVYKDSPLPPKYNVFGSISDDGLKTLDGIADKGAKPQDESGNTAPNEEVRITSAAVS
;
A
#
# COMPACT_ATOMS: atom_id res chain seq x y z
N MET A 1 -2.26 44.04 -25.22
CA MET A 1 -2.67 43.11 -24.16
C MET A 1 -3.11 41.83 -24.86
N SER A 2 -2.31 40.76 -24.81
CA SER A 2 -2.68 39.48 -25.44
C SER A 2 -3.87 38.87 -24.71
N THR A 3 -4.78 38.31 -25.48
CA THR A 3 -6.04 37.75 -24.95
C THR A 3 -5.79 36.42 -24.26
N ASN A 4 -6.63 36.04 -23.28
CA ASN A 4 -6.51 34.78 -22.53
C ASN A 4 -6.44 33.53 -23.45
N LYS A 5 -6.96 33.64 -24.68
CA LYS A 5 -6.91 32.58 -25.69
C LYS A 5 -5.51 32.37 -26.27
N GLU A 6 -4.80 33.46 -26.59
CA GLU A 6 -3.44 33.40 -27.13
C GLU A 6 -2.45 32.81 -26.11
N ARG A 7 -2.59 33.17 -24.84
CA ARG A 7 -1.78 32.60 -23.74
C ARG A 7 -1.99 31.09 -23.57
N ARG A 8 -3.21 30.62 -23.82
CA ARG A 8 -3.54 29.19 -23.74
C ARG A 8 -2.93 28.42 -24.91
N GLU A 9 -3.00 28.97 -26.12
CA GLU A 9 -2.40 28.37 -27.32
C GLU A 9 -0.86 28.35 -27.24
N GLU A 10 -0.24 29.40 -26.71
CA GLU A 10 1.20 29.43 -26.43
C GLU A 10 1.59 28.36 -25.40
N ALA A 11 0.84 28.22 -24.30
CA ALA A 11 1.07 27.20 -23.28
C ALA A 11 0.94 25.77 -23.84
N PHE A 12 -0.07 25.50 -24.68
CA PHE A 12 -0.21 24.21 -25.34
C PHE A 12 0.93 23.92 -26.31
N SER A 13 1.34 24.91 -27.10
CA SER A 13 2.46 24.76 -28.03
C SER A 13 3.81 24.53 -27.30
N ALA A 14 3.97 25.10 -26.11
CA ALA A 14 5.12 24.89 -25.25
C ALA A 14 5.13 23.47 -24.68
N LEU A 15 3.98 22.99 -24.21
CA LEU A 15 3.80 21.63 -23.68
C LEU A 15 4.08 20.56 -24.74
N GLU A 16 3.60 20.74 -25.97
CA GLU A 16 3.87 19.82 -27.08
C GLU A 16 5.36 19.77 -27.45
N LYS A 17 6.03 20.93 -27.44
CA LYS A 17 7.48 20.99 -27.68
C LYS A 17 8.24 20.27 -26.57
N GLU A 18 7.77 20.34 -25.33
CA GLU A 18 8.39 19.69 -24.18
C GLU A 18 8.19 18.15 -24.21
N LEU A 19 6.99 17.69 -24.56
CA LEU A 19 6.70 16.27 -24.78
C LEU A 19 7.55 15.70 -25.93
N LYS A 20 7.66 16.41 -27.06
CA LYS A 20 8.52 15.99 -28.18
C LYS A 20 10.00 15.94 -27.80
N LYS A 21 10.48 16.85 -26.94
CA LYS A 21 11.85 16.79 -26.40
C LYS A 21 12.05 15.56 -25.51
N ARG A 22 11.13 15.26 -24.59
CA ARG A 22 11.22 14.06 -23.73
C ARG A 22 11.18 12.76 -24.53
N ASN A 23 10.30 12.68 -25.54
CA ASN A 23 10.20 11.50 -26.42
C ASN A 23 11.46 11.31 -27.28
N ARG A 24 12.15 12.41 -27.63
CA ARG A 24 13.43 12.37 -28.34
C ARG A 24 14.60 11.98 -27.43
N VAL A 25 14.54 12.33 -26.13
CA VAL A 25 15.49 11.88 -25.10
C VAL A 25 15.34 10.38 -24.85
N GLU A 26 14.12 9.83 -24.79
CA GLU A 26 13.92 8.39 -24.67
C GLU A 26 14.48 7.61 -25.87
N LYS A 27 14.26 8.09 -27.10
CA LYS A 27 14.81 7.46 -28.31
C LYS A 27 16.32 7.66 -28.52
N ALA A 28 16.96 8.54 -27.75
CA ALA A 28 18.40 8.81 -27.84
C ALA A 28 19.24 8.14 -26.74
N ARG A 29 18.63 7.32 -25.86
CA ARG A 29 19.40 6.45 -24.96
C ARG A 29 20.04 5.33 -25.79
N PRO A 30 21.37 5.13 -25.73
CA PRO A 30 22.02 4.09 -26.51
C PRO A 30 21.51 2.71 -26.07
N LEU A 31 21.28 1.86 -27.07
CA LEU A 31 20.75 0.49 -27.04
C LEU A 31 21.70 -0.51 -26.33
N GLY A 32 22.22 -0.17 -25.14
CA GLY A 32 23.28 -0.90 -24.46
C GLY A 32 22.84 -2.20 -23.76
N VAL A 33 21.54 -2.47 -23.66
CA VAL A 33 21.02 -3.66 -22.94
C VAL A 33 20.61 -4.80 -23.87
N VAL A 34 20.42 -4.54 -25.18
CA VAL A 34 19.96 -5.58 -26.15
C VAL A 34 21.12 -6.25 -26.89
N VAL A 35 22.33 -5.68 -26.89
CA VAL A 35 23.50 -6.27 -27.56
C VAL A 35 24.23 -7.29 -26.68
N ALA A 36 24.11 -7.19 -25.35
CA ALA A 36 24.78 -8.11 -24.42
C ALA A 36 24.22 -9.55 -24.48
N THR A 37 22.93 -9.73 -24.75
CA THR A 37 22.29 -11.06 -24.77
C THR A 37 22.66 -11.88 -26.02
N VAL A 38 22.88 -11.24 -27.17
CA VAL A 38 23.27 -11.94 -28.40
C VAL A 38 24.73 -12.40 -28.35
N VAL A 39 25.63 -11.62 -27.74
CA VAL A 39 27.04 -12.00 -27.59
C VAL A 39 27.18 -13.18 -26.61
N ILE A 40 26.39 -13.21 -25.53
CA ILE A 40 26.39 -14.32 -24.56
C ILE A 40 25.86 -15.61 -25.21
N LEU A 41 24.81 -15.56 -26.02
CA LEU A 41 24.28 -16.75 -26.71
C LEU A 41 25.25 -17.31 -27.76
N VAL A 42 25.97 -16.45 -28.49
CA VAL A 42 26.99 -16.89 -29.47
C VAL A 42 28.24 -17.47 -28.78
N ALA A 43 28.63 -16.92 -27.62
CA ALA A 43 29.75 -17.45 -26.83
C ALA A 43 29.43 -18.81 -26.19
N VAL A 44 28.20 -19.01 -25.71
CA VAL A 44 27.75 -20.30 -25.15
C VAL A 44 27.66 -21.37 -26.24
N ALA A 45 27.12 -21.05 -27.42
CA ALA A 45 27.07 -21.99 -28.55
C ALA A 45 28.47 -22.35 -29.10
N GLY A 46 29.38 -21.37 -29.20
CA GLY A 46 30.76 -21.60 -29.61
C GLY A 46 31.58 -22.40 -28.59
N GLY A 47 31.37 -22.17 -27.29
CA GLY A 47 32.02 -22.90 -26.20
C GLY A 47 31.61 -24.37 -26.12
N ILE A 48 30.32 -24.67 -26.34
CA ILE A 48 29.82 -26.05 -26.39
C ILE A 48 30.38 -26.80 -27.61
N TYR A 49 30.51 -26.14 -28.77
CA TYR A 49 31.09 -26.76 -29.98
C TYR A 49 32.58 -27.05 -29.85
N TRP A 50 33.35 -26.17 -29.20
CA TRP A 50 34.77 -26.40 -28.94
C TRP A 50 34.99 -27.51 -27.90
N ALA A 51 34.27 -27.47 -26.78
CA ALA A 51 34.37 -28.49 -25.72
C ALA A 51 33.93 -29.90 -26.17
N ALA A 52 33.05 -30.00 -27.17
CA ALA A 52 32.64 -31.29 -27.74
C ALA A 52 33.62 -31.83 -28.81
N THR A 53 34.60 -31.04 -29.28
CA THR A 53 35.49 -31.42 -30.39
C THR A 53 36.98 -31.48 -30.05
N SER A 54 37.42 -30.93 -28.91
CA SER A 54 38.80 -31.11 -28.42
C SER A 54 38.84 -32.13 -27.27
N GLY A 55 39.14 -33.38 -27.59
CA GLY A 55 39.49 -34.41 -26.61
C GLY A 55 40.87 -34.20 -25.99
N GLY A 56 41.04 -34.66 -24.74
CA GLY A 56 42.35 -34.89 -24.12
C GLY A 56 42.45 -34.52 -22.63
N ASP A 57 42.41 -35.57 -21.79
CA ASP A 57 43.10 -35.86 -20.51
C ASP A 57 43.31 -34.83 -19.37
N ASP A 58 43.27 -35.43 -18.16
CA ASP A 58 43.42 -34.94 -16.78
C ASP A 58 44.36 -33.75 -16.51
N HIS A 59 43.98 -32.88 -15.55
CA HIS A 59 44.73 -32.56 -14.32
C HIS A 59 44.13 -31.36 -13.54
N ASP A 60 44.11 -31.48 -12.21
CA ASP A 60 43.79 -30.46 -11.20
C ASP A 60 44.32 -29.06 -11.51
N ASN A 61 43.50 -28.02 -11.29
CA ASN A 61 43.94 -26.70 -10.84
C ASN A 61 42.80 -25.90 -10.19
N THR A 62 43.01 -25.57 -8.91
CA THR A 62 42.28 -24.55 -8.15
C THR A 62 42.37 -23.19 -8.87
N ALA A 63 41.22 -22.58 -9.20
CA ALA A 63 41.12 -21.18 -9.54
C ALA A 63 39.85 -20.59 -8.91
N ALA A 64 40.05 -19.56 -8.09
CA ALA A 64 39.01 -18.73 -7.51
C ALA A 64 38.18 -18.10 -8.63
N SER A 65 36.90 -18.48 -8.72
CA SER A 65 35.91 -17.75 -9.51
C SER A 65 35.19 -16.77 -8.58
N ALA A 66 35.43 -15.49 -8.83
CA ALA A 66 34.62 -14.41 -8.34
C ALA A 66 33.19 -14.59 -8.86
N ASP A 67 32.31 -15.11 -8.01
CA ASP A 67 30.88 -15.18 -8.25
C ASP A 67 30.32 -13.76 -8.22
N THR A 68 30.18 -13.17 -9.41
CA THR A 68 29.24 -12.07 -9.63
C THR A 68 27.93 -12.73 -10.01
N THR A 69 26.92 -12.66 -9.13
CA THR A 69 25.63 -12.03 -9.38
C THR A 69 24.75 -12.29 -8.15
N THR A 70 24.90 -11.45 -7.12
CA THR A 70 23.91 -11.36 -6.05
C THR A 70 22.63 -10.82 -6.68
N THR A 71 21.72 -11.73 -7.00
CA THR A 71 20.32 -11.36 -7.17
C THR A 71 19.85 -11.01 -5.75
N GLU A 72 19.82 -9.73 -5.42
CA GLU A 72 19.18 -9.25 -4.20
C GLU A 72 17.69 -9.58 -4.30
N GLN A 73 17.31 -10.77 -3.83
CA GLN A 73 15.96 -11.02 -3.39
C GLN A 73 15.67 -9.99 -2.29
N GLN A 74 14.77 -9.04 -2.55
CA GLN A 74 14.23 -8.17 -1.50
C GLN A 74 13.69 -9.08 -0.39
N LYS A 75 14.46 -9.21 0.68
CA LYS A 75 14.09 -10.01 1.84
C LYS A 75 12.92 -9.31 2.51
N ASN A 76 11.72 -9.87 2.33
CA ASN A 76 10.50 -9.40 2.97
C ASN A 76 10.67 -9.55 4.48
N GLN A 77 10.97 -8.45 5.19
CA GLN A 77 11.28 -8.48 6.63
C GLN A 77 9.97 -8.51 7.43
N ASP A 78 9.96 -9.13 8.60
CA ASP A 78 8.82 -8.93 9.52
C ASP A 78 8.78 -7.47 10.00
N LEU A 79 7.57 -6.94 10.21
CA LEU A 79 7.39 -5.63 10.84
C LEU A 79 8.16 -5.54 12.17
N PRO A 80 8.81 -4.40 12.47
CA PRO A 80 9.60 -4.27 13.68
C PRO A 80 8.72 -4.38 14.92
N ALA A 81 9.33 -4.71 16.06
CA ALA A 81 8.68 -4.51 17.35
C ALA A 81 8.29 -3.03 17.51
N VAL A 82 7.15 -2.78 18.16
CA VAL A 82 6.69 -1.42 18.49
C VAL A 82 7.72 -0.78 19.41
N LYS A 83 8.33 0.34 18.97
CA LYS A 83 9.32 1.09 19.77
C LYS A 83 8.71 2.26 20.52
N ALA A 84 7.60 2.81 20.02
CA ALA A 84 6.96 3.97 20.62
C ALA A 84 6.37 3.60 21.99
N ASP A 85 6.80 4.31 23.03
CA ASP A 85 6.13 4.32 24.33
C ASP A 85 5.31 5.62 24.43
N TYR A 86 3.99 5.46 24.30
CA TYR A 86 3.04 6.56 24.33
C TYR A 86 2.58 6.92 25.74
N GLY A 87 3.07 6.23 26.78
CA GLY A 87 2.57 6.40 28.14
C GLY A 87 1.11 5.96 28.28
N ASP A 88 0.34 6.63 29.16
CA ASP A 88 -1.08 6.33 29.36
C ASP A 88 -2.01 7.04 28.36
N SER A 89 -1.60 8.21 27.87
CA SER A 89 -2.40 9.01 26.95
C SER A 89 -1.53 9.95 26.09
N VAL A 90 -2.05 10.33 24.92
CA VAL A 90 -1.40 11.23 23.96
C VAL A 90 -2.30 12.41 23.57
N THR A 91 -1.70 13.43 22.96
CA THR A 91 -2.43 14.46 22.22
C THR A 91 -2.34 14.15 20.72
N CYS A 92 -3.49 14.10 20.06
CA CYS A 92 -3.62 13.80 18.63
C CYS A 92 -3.94 15.05 17.82
N ASP A 93 -3.21 15.23 16.72
CA ASP A 93 -3.39 16.34 15.80
C ASP A 93 -4.23 15.89 14.59
N TYR A 94 -5.46 16.41 14.49
CA TYR A 94 -6.38 16.18 13.39
C TYR A 94 -6.54 17.49 12.60
N THR A 95 -5.96 17.53 11.41
CA THR A 95 -5.97 18.73 10.56
C THR A 95 -7.10 18.65 9.56
N LYS A 96 -7.99 19.66 9.52
CA LYS A 96 -9.04 19.72 8.49
C LYS A 96 -8.43 19.73 7.09
N ALA A 97 -9.03 18.98 6.19
CA ALA A 97 -8.61 18.85 4.81
C ALA A 97 -9.82 19.05 3.89
N ASP A 98 -9.70 20.01 2.97
CA ASP A 98 -10.71 20.23 1.93
C ASP A 98 -10.50 19.22 0.80
N GLN A 99 -11.27 18.14 0.82
CA GLN A 99 -11.28 17.12 -0.23
C GLN A 99 -12.65 17.10 -0.92
N PRO A 100 -12.70 17.17 -2.27
CA PRO A 100 -13.95 17.32 -3.02
C PRO A 100 -14.93 16.15 -2.87
N ASP A 101 -14.43 14.94 -2.57
CA ASP A 101 -15.22 13.71 -2.43
C ASP A 101 -15.35 13.25 -0.95
N SER A 102 -15.12 14.14 0.00
CA SER A 102 -15.22 13.82 1.44
C SER A 102 -16.65 13.90 1.98
N LYS A 103 -17.01 12.92 2.82
CA LYS A 103 -18.11 13.08 3.79
C LYS A 103 -17.51 13.84 4.98
N GLN A 104 -17.99 15.03 5.27
CA GLN A 104 -17.50 15.81 6.41
C GLN A 104 -17.91 15.11 7.72
N ALA A 105 -16.93 14.69 8.51
CA ALA A 105 -17.12 14.14 9.85
C ALA A 105 -16.71 15.17 10.91
N ASP A 106 -17.23 15.01 12.12
CA ASP A 106 -16.76 15.79 13.26
C ASP A 106 -15.35 15.34 13.65
N LEU A 107 -14.48 16.29 13.97
CA LEU A 107 -13.12 16.01 14.43
C LEU A 107 -13.17 15.18 15.73
N PRO A 108 -12.34 14.13 15.86
CA PRO A 108 -12.20 13.40 17.11
C PRO A 108 -11.64 14.29 18.24
N GLN A 109 -11.83 13.88 19.48
CA GLN A 109 -11.17 14.51 20.63
C GLN A 109 -9.64 14.40 20.49
N SER A 110 -8.94 15.53 20.63
CA SER A 110 -7.48 15.61 20.49
C SER A 110 -6.71 15.38 21.78
N ASP A 111 -7.20 15.82 22.94
CA ASP A 111 -6.42 15.81 24.19
C ASP A 111 -6.72 14.60 25.07
N ASN A 112 -5.70 14.06 25.75
CA ASN A 112 -5.84 12.92 26.67
C ASN A 112 -6.45 11.67 26.00
N VAL A 113 -6.07 11.41 24.75
CA VAL A 113 -6.48 10.20 24.02
C VAL A 113 -5.79 8.99 24.66
N PRO A 114 -6.52 7.95 25.12
CA PRO A 114 -5.90 6.78 25.75
C PRO A 114 -4.92 6.08 24.80
N ALA A 115 -3.73 5.76 25.31
CA ALA A 115 -2.69 5.09 24.54
C ALA A 115 -2.54 3.59 24.87
N LYS A 116 -3.44 3.07 25.70
CA LYS A 116 -3.44 1.67 26.15
C LYS A 116 -4.81 1.02 25.99
N GLY A 117 -4.78 -0.30 25.90
CA GLY A 117 -5.97 -1.13 25.76
C GLY A 117 -6.44 -1.23 24.31
N THR A 118 -7.52 -1.97 24.14
CA THR A 118 -8.06 -2.32 22.83
C THR A 118 -9.47 -1.79 22.64
N VAL A 119 -9.86 -1.59 21.39
CA VAL A 119 -11.23 -1.27 20.98
C VAL A 119 -11.69 -2.34 20.01
N ASN A 120 -12.80 -2.99 20.32
CA ASN A 120 -13.39 -3.96 19.40
C ASN A 120 -14.39 -3.27 18.49
N VAL A 121 -14.30 -3.56 17.19
CA VAL A 121 -15.22 -3.07 16.19
C VAL A 121 -15.69 -4.25 15.34
N THR A 122 -16.99 -4.35 15.10
CA THR A 122 -17.52 -5.27 14.10
C THR A 122 -17.95 -4.49 12.88
N LEU A 123 -17.33 -4.79 11.74
CA LEU A 123 -17.79 -4.30 10.45
C LEU A 123 -18.89 -5.26 9.98
N HIS A 124 -20.14 -4.84 10.06
CA HIS A 124 -21.26 -5.58 9.48
C HIS A 124 -21.24 -5.36 7.98
N THR A 125 -21.11 -6.44 7.19
CA THR A 125 -21.12 -6.35 5.73
C THR A 125 -22.21 -7.22 5.13
N ASN A 126 -22.62 -6.92 3.90
CA ASN A 126 -23.51 -7.77 3.13
C ASN A 126 -22.91 -9.15 2.75
N GLN A 127 -21.61 -9.37 3.01
CA GLN A 127 -20.90 -10.63 2.78
C GLN A 127 -20.66 -11.42 4.08
N GLY A 128 -21.02 -10.86 5.23
CA GLY A 128 -20.75 -11.41 6.57
C GLY A 128 -20.10 -10.40 7.49
N ASP A 129 -20.04 -10.74 8.78
CA ASP A 129 -19.38 -9.88 9.76
C ASP A 129 -17.86 -10.01 9.68
N ILE A 130 -17.18 -8.89 9.95
CA ILE A 130 -15.72 -8.83 10.08
C ILE A 130 -15.38 -8.18 11.42
N PRO A 131 -15.26 -8.99 12.49
CA PRO A 131 -14.80 -8.50 13.79
C PRO A 131 -13.30 -8.18 13.75
N VAL A 132 -12.94 -6.99 14.25
CA VAL A 132 -11.57 -6.51 14.39
C VAL A 132 -11.31 -5.98 15.79
N THR A 133 -10.05 -6.08 16.22
CA THR A 133 -9.56 -5.54 17.48
C THR A 133 -8.50 -4.49 17.18
N MET A 134 -8.77 -3.24 17.54
CA MET A 134 -7.83 -2.12 17.40
C MET A 134 -6.99 -1.97 18.66
N ASP A 135 -5.70 -1.70 18.51
CA ASP A 135 -4.72 -1.66 19.59
C ASP A 135 -4.13 -0.25 19.74
N ARG A 136 -4.54 0.44 20.82
CA ARG A 136 -4.11 1.81 21.10
C ARG A 136 -2.61 1.91 21.39
N SER A 137 -1.96 0.83 21.80
CA SER A 137 -0.52 0.85 22.10
C SER A 137 0.35 0.95 20.84
N LYS A 138 -0.21 0.64 19.67
CA LYS A 138 0.49 0.76 18.38
C LYS A 138 0.29 2.11 17.73
N SER A 139 -0.97 2.52 17.64
CA SER A 139 -1.39 3.68 16.85
C SER A 139 -2.58 4.39 17.51
N PRO A 140 -2.37 5.03 18.68
CA PRO A 140 -3.46 5.58 19.50
C PRO A 140 -4.32 6.63 18.77
N CYS A 141 -3.70 7.51 17.99
CA CYS A 141 -4.44 8.53 17.25
C CYS A 141 -5.25 7.94 16.09
N THR A 142 -4.72 6.89 15.46
CA THR A 142 -5.44 6.11 14.45
C THR A 142 -6.66 5.42 15.07
N VAL A 143 -6.49 4.71 16.19
CA VAL A 143 -7.60 4.01 16.87
C VAL A 143 -8.69 5.00 17.30
N ASN A 144 -8.30 6.14 17.87
CA ASN A 144 -9.25 7.19 18.28
C ASN A 144 -10.04 7.77 17.09
N ALA A 145 -9.38 7.99 15.95
CA ALA A 145 -10.05 8.48 14.75
C ALA A 145 -11.07 7.46 14.21
N ILE A 146 -10.66 6.20 14.06
CA ILE A 146 -11.54 5.14 13.53
C ILE A 146 -12.71 4.86 14.50
N GLU A 147 -12.46 4.84 15.81
CA GLU A 147 -13.51 4.70 16.82
C GLU A 147 -14.53 5.85 16.75
N ALA A 148 -14.07 7.10 16.63
CA ALA A 148 -14.95 8.26 16.50
C ALA A 148 -15.77 8.21 15.20
N LEU A 149 -15.15 7.89 14.07
CA LEU A 149 -15.83 7.76 12.77
C LEU A 149 -16.88 6.65 12.80
N ALA A 150 -16.57 5.50 13.40
CA ALA A 150 -17.53 4.41 13.56
C ALA A 150 -18.75 4.84 14.42
N LYS A 151 -18.51 5.50 15.56
CA LYS A 151 -19.60 6.02 16.43
C LYS A 151 -20.47 7.08 15.75
N GLN A 152 -19.91 7.84 14.82
CA GLN A 152 -20.66 8.81 14.00
C GLN A 152 -21.45 8.15 12.85
N GLY A 153 -21.36 6.82 12.66
CA GLY A 153 -21.96 6.13 11.52
C GLY A 153 -21.31 6.52 10.19
N PHE A 154 -20.04 6.94 10.22
CA PHE A 154 -19.31 7.40 9.04
C PHE A 154 -19.26 6.31 7.95
N TYR A 155 -18.98 5.08 8.38
CA TYR A 155 -18.82 3.90 7.53
C TYR A 155 -20.13 3.22 7.10
N ASN A 156 -21.28 3.72 7.54
CA ASN A 156 -22.57 3.15 7.18
C ASN A 156 -22.82 3.30 5.68
N ASP A 157 -23.29 2.21 5.07
CA ASP A 157 -23.55 2.06 3.64
C ASP A 157 -22.38 2.40 2.72
N THR A 158 -21.15 2.22 3.18
CA THR A 158 -19.93 2.44 2.38
C THR A 158 -19.48 1.16 1.69
N VAL A 159 -18.91 1.27 0.48
CA VAL A 159 -18.39 0.11 -0.26
C VAL A 159 -16.90 -0.08 -0.03
N CYS A 160 -16.43 -1.32 -0.12
CA CYS A 160 -15.01 -1.59 -0.28
C CYS A 160 -14.68 -1.51 -1.78
N HIS A 161 -13.98 -0.45 -2.17
CA HIS A 161 -13.74 -0.12 -3.57
C HIS A 161 -12.58 -0.90 -4.19
N ARG A 162 -11.73 -1.57 -3.40
CA ARG A 162 -10.52 -2.22 -3.93
C ARG A 162 -10.22 -3.55 -3.24
N LEU A 163 -10.11 -4.60 -4.03
CA LEU A 163 -9.60 -5.92 -3.66
C LEU A 163 -8.41 -6.24 -4.56
N THR A 164 -7.31 -6.68 -3.95
CA THR A 164 -6.11 -7.16 -4.66
C THR A 164 -5.95 -8.64 -4.44
N THR A 165 -5.68 -9.39 -5.51
CA THR A 165 -5.51 -10.85 -5.50
C THR A 165 -4.12 -11.31 -5.93
N GLU A 166 -3.24 -10.35 -6.25
CA GLU A 166 -1.87 -10.59 -6.71
C GLU A 166 -0.95 -9.48 -6.19
N GLY A 167 0.32 -9.82 -5.92
CA GLY A 167 1.33 -8.92 -5.36
C GLY A 167 1.10 -8.64 -3.88
N ILE A 168 -0.01 -7.99 -3.56
CA ILE A 168 -0.53 -7.80 -2.20
C ILE A 168 -1.94 -8.40 -2.12
N PHE A 169 -2.36 -8.78 -0.92
CA PHE A 169 -3.61 -9.50 -0.68
C PHE A 169 -4.42 -8.75 0.37
N VAL A 170 -4.99 -7.63 -0.08
CA VAL A 170 -5.75 -6.71 0.78
C VAL A 170 -7.12 -6.38 0.20
N LEU A 171 -8.10 -6.22 1.09
CA LEU A 171 -9.38 -5.57 0.83
C LEU A 171 -9.34 -4.17 1.45
N GLN A 172 -9.52 -3.13 0.65
CA GLN A 172 -9.50 -1.73 1.08
C GLN A 172 -10.92 -1.15 1.06
N CYS A 173 -11.26 -0.45 2.15
CA CYS A 173 -12.58 0.11 2.42
C CYS A 173 -12.44 1.49 3.09
N GLY A 174 -13.56 2.09 3.49
CA GLY A 174 -13.57 3.30 4.31
C GLY A 174 -13.58 4.60 3.52
N ASP A 175 -13.87 4.53 2.22
CA ASP A 175 -14.17 5.69 1.37
C ASP A 175 -15.71 5.83 1.19
N PRO A 176 -16.35 6.87 1.74
CA PRO A 176 -17.78 7.12 1.56
C PRO A 176 -18.21 7.34 0.10
N SER A 177 -17.31 7.84 -0.74
CA SER A 177 -17.58 8.07 -2.16
C SER A 177 -17.46 6.78 -2.99
N GLY A 178 -16.72 5.78 -2.48
CA GLY A 178 -16.37 4.56 -3.21
C GLY A 178 -15.40 4.77 -4.38
N THR A 179 -14.83 5.97 -4.54
CA THR A 179 -13.94 6.33 -5.65
C THR A 179 -12.47 6.00 -5.39
N GLY A 180 -12.11 5.70 -4.15
CA GLY A 180 -10.74 5.56 -3.66
C GLY A 180 -10.07 6.88 -3.27
N LYS A 181 -10.74 8.02 -3.45
CA LYS A 181 -10.18 9.37 -3.22
C LYS A 181 -10.89 10.15 -2.11
N GLY A 182 -12.00 9.64 -1.59
CA GLY A 182 -12.73 10.28 -0.51
C GLY A 182 -12.09 10.06 0.86
N GLY A 183 -12.64 10.78 1.84
CA GLY A 183 -12.11 10.82 3.20
C GLY A 183 -13.09 11.49 4.18
N PRO A 184 -12.65 11.73 5.44
CA PRO A 184 -13.50 12.25 6.50
C PRO A 184 -13.49 13.79 6.61
N GLY A 185 -12.81 14.50 5.70
CA GLY A 185 -12.59 15.95 5.79
C GLY A 185 -11.48 16.37 6.75
N PHE A 186 -10.64 15.44 7.20
CA PHE A 186 -9.43 15.70 7.98
C PHE A 186 -8.35 14.65 7.73
N THR A 187 -7.11 14.98 8.08
CA THR A 187 -5.96 14.07 8.05
C THR A 187 -5.23 14.02 9.39
N PHE A 188 -4.44 12.97 9.61
CA PHE A 188 -3.56 12.82 10.76
C PHE A 188 -2.28 12.03 10.43
N LYS A 189 -1.31 12.14 11.35
CA LYS A 189 0.06 11.64 11.19
C LYS A 189 0.19 10.13 11.15
N ASP A 190 1.29 9.68 10.56
CA ASP A 190 1.70 8.30 10.62
C ASP A 190 2.15 7.91 12.05
N GLU A 191 1.94 6.65 12.41
CA GLU A 191 2.26 6.04 13.71
C GLU A 191 3.04 4.73 13.47
N TYR A 192 2.78 3.66 14.23
CA TYR A 192 3.43 2.38 13.97
C TYR A 192 3.03 1.83 12.59
N PRO A 193 3.96 1.36 11.74
CA PRO A 193 5.36 1.04 12.02
C PRO A 193 6.38 2.12 11.63
N SER A 194 5.96 3.23 11.00
CA SER A 194 6.87 4.24 10.45
C SER A 194 7.76 4.87 11.53
N ASN A 195 7.24 5.00 12.75
CA ASN A 195 7.96 5.50 13.92
C ASN A 195 8.86 4.44 14.61
N SER A 196 8.85 3.19 14.13
CA SER A 196 9.57 2.06 14.72
C SER A 196 10.65 1.48 13.80
N VAL A 197 10.70 1.91 12.53
CA VAL A 197 11.76 1.62 11.56
C VAL A 197 12.86 2.69 11.59
N SER A 198 14.08 2.33 11.17
CA SER A 198 15.13 3.34 10.96
C SER A 198 14.88 4.12 9.67
N ASP A 199 15.48 5.31 9.53
CA ASP A 199 15.34 6.11 8.29
C ASP A 199 15.80 5.34 7.04
N ASN A 200 16.82 4.49 7.17
CA ASN A 200 17.31 3.65 6.07
C ASN A 200 16.31 2.56 5.65
N ASP A 201 15.41 2.18 6.56
CA ASP A 201 14.46 1.09 6.35
C ASP A 201 13.08 1.59 5.91
N LYS A 202 12.85 2.91 5.85
CA LYS A 202 11.55 3.50 5.46
C LYS A 202 11.13 3.15 4.02
N GLU A 203 12.09 2.88 3.15
CA GLU A 203 11.85 2.42 1.77
C GLU A 203 11.92 0.89 1.63
N GLY A 204 12.16 0.17 2.74
CA GLY A 204 12.23 -1.28 2.78
C GLY A 204 10.86 -1.93 2.53
N THR A 205 10.86 -3.24 2.27
CA THR A 205 9.64 -4.03 2.11
C THR A 205 9.46 -4.94 3.32
N PHE A 206 8.30 -4.82 3.97
CA PHE A 206 7.95 -5.55 5.17
C PHE A 206 6.72 -6.42 4.94
N ASN A 207 6.68 -7.55 5.63
CA ASN A 207 5.58 -8.48 5.61
C ASN A 207 4.49 -8.00 6.57
N TYR A 208 3.41 -7.46 6.00
CA TYR A 208 2.16 -7.28 6.70
C TYR A 208 1.47 -8.65 6.72
N LYS A 209 1.47 -9.31 7.87
CA LYS A 209 0.96 -10.67 8.01
C LYS A 209 -0.55 -10.71 7.81
N ARG A 210 -1.07 -11.85 7.36
CA ARG A 210 -2.50 -12.14 7.39
C ARG A 210 -3.11 -11.78 8.74
N GLY A 211 -4.27 -11.13 8.71
CA GLY A 211 -4.96 -10.63 9.90
C GLY A 211 -4.55 -9.22 10.31
N THR A 212 -3.64 -8.56 9.59
CA THR A 212 -3.28 -7.16 9.89
C THR A 212 -4.37 -6.19 9.43
N LEU A 213 -4.70 -5.23 10.29
CA LEU A 213 -5.54 -4.07 9.95
C LEU A 213 -4.66 -2.81 9.89
N ALA A 214 -4.70 -2.10 8.77
CA ALA A 214 -3.85 -0.93 8.55
C ALA A 214 -4.52 0.20 7.76
N MET A 215 -4.04 1.43 7.93
CA MET A 215 -4.56 2.61 7.24
C MET A 215 -4.06 2.68 5.80
N ALA A 216 -4.95 3.08 4.89
CA ALA A 216 -4.53 3.57 3.58
C ALA A 216 -4.22 5.08 3.68
N ASN A 217 -3.27 5.54 2.87
CA ASN A 217 -2.90 6.95 2.80
C ASN A 217 -2.48 7.34 1.37
N SER A 218 -2.29 8.65 1.15
CA SER A 218 -1.83 9.23 -0.11
C SER A 218 -0.39 9.78 -0.01
N GLY A 219 0.38 9.28 0.95
CA GLY A 219 1.68 9.81 1.34
C GLY A 219 1.81 9.98 2.86
N GLU A 220 3.00 10.39 3.28
CA GLU A 220 3.32 10.60 4.70
C GLU A 220 2.34 11.56 5.37
N ASP A 221 1.88 11.21 6.56
CA ASP A 221 0.97 12.01 7.39
C ASP A 221 -0.38 12.39 6.73
N THR A 222 -0.88 11.55 5.80
CA THR A 222 -2.16 11.77 5.11
C THR A 222 -3.24 10.74 5.46
N ASN A 223 -3.15 10.12 6.64
CA ASN A 223 -4.17 9.16 7.08
C ASN A 223 -5.52 9.87 7.20
N GLY A 224 -6.56 9.22 6.71
CA GLY A 224 -7.94 9.71 6.77
C GLY A 224 -8.88 8.64 7.33
N SER A 225 -9.85 8.20 6.53
CA SER A 225 -10.84 7.19 6.93
C SER A 225 -10.64 5.82 6.29
N GLN A 226 -9.84 5.76 5.21
CA GLN A 226 -9.65 4.54 4.44
C GLN A 226 -8.68 3.59 5.15
N PHE A 227 -9.02 2.31 5.18
CA PHE A 227 -8.22 1.26 5.78
C PHE A 227 -8.22 0.04 4.86
N PHE A 228 -7.26 -0.86 5.07
CA PHE A 228 -7.21 -2.14 4.39
C PHE A 228 -7.03 -3.30 5.36
N LEU A 229 -7.66 -4.42 4.98
CA LEU A 229 -7.66 -5.68 5.69
C LEU A 229 -6.76 -6.66 4.95
N VAL A 230 -5.70 -7.12 5.60
CA VAL A 230 -4.72 -8.05 5.01
C VAL A 230 -5.22 -9.48 5.18
N TYR A 231 -5.70 -10.09 4.10
CA TYR A 231 -6.22 -11.46 4.14
C TYR A 231 -5.14 -12.49 3.77
N LYS A 232 -3.99 -12.10 3.24
CA LYS A 232 -2.81 -12.98 3.11
C LYS A 232 -1.54 -12.14 3.22
N ASP A 233 -0.45 -12.75 3.70
CA ASP A 233 0.86 -12.11 3.86
C ASP A 233 1.21 -11.25 2.65
N SER A 234 1.43 -9.96 2.91
CA SER A 234 1.52 -8.92 1.89
C SER A 234 2.81 -8.10 2.07
N PRO A 235 3.70 -8.07 1.07
CA PRO A 235 4.87 -7.19 1.08
C PRO A 235 4.45 -5.73 0.87
N LEU A 236 4.66 -4.88 1.88
CA LEU A 236 4.36 -3.45 1.83
C LEU A 236 5.46 -2.64 2.52
N PRO A 237 5.70 -1.38 2.11
CA PRO A 237 6.57 -0.49 2.86
C PRO A 237 5.98 -0.19 4.24
N PRO A 238 6.81 0.16 5.25
CA PRO A 238 6.37 0.41 6.63
C PRO A 238 5.75 1.81 6.79
N LYS A 239 4.92 2.21 5.84
CA LYS A 239 4.33 3.57 5.71
C LYS A 239 2.83 3.59 5.99
N TYR A 240 2.25 2.45 6.35
CA TYR A 240 0.81 2.32 6.60
C TYR A 240 0.58 1.99 8.06
N ASN A 241 -0.16 2.86 8.76
CA ASN A 241 -0.38 2.70 10.21
C ASN A 241 -1.04 1.37 10.48
N VAL A 242 -0.36 0.45 11.16
CA VAL A 242 -0.94 -0.80 11.65
C VAL A 242 -1.57 -0.51 13.00
N PHE A 243 -2.88 -0.64 13.08
CA PHE A 243 -3.65 -0.22 14.25
C PHE A 243 -4.54 -1.31 14.84
N GLY A 244 -4.49 -2.54 14.31
CA GLY A 244 -5.27 -3.64 14.84
C GLY A 244 -5.04 -4.98 14.17
N SER A 245 -5.89 -5.93 14.53
CA SER A 245 -5.95 -7.28 13.97
C SER A 245 -7.37 -7.70 13.65
N ILE A 246 -7.49 -8.61 12.70
CA ILE A 246 -8.75 -9.21 12.23
C ILE A 246 -8.92 -10.55 12.93
N SER A 247 -10.14 -10.83 13.41
CA SER A 247 -10.49 -12.12 14.00
C SER A 247 -10.50 -13.27 12.98
N ASP A 248 -10.47 -14.51 13.44
CA ASP A 248 -10.58 -15.69 12.57
C ASP A 248 -11.91 -15.73 11.80
N ASP A 249 -13.02 -15.33 12.43
CA ASP A 249 -14.32 -15.21 11.78
C ASP A 249 -14.29 -14.15 10.67
N GLY A 250 -13.65 -13.00 10.94
CA GLY A 250 -13.47 -11.95 9.93
C GLY A 250 -12.57 -12.41 8.77
N LEU A 251 -11.51 -13.16 9.07
CA LEU A 251 -10.63 -13.74 8.06
C LEU A 251 -11.36 -14.76 7.17
N LYS A 252 -12.27 -15.56 7.74
CA LYS A 252 -13.11 -16.48 6.96
C LYS A 252 -14.04 -15.73 6.01
N THR A 253 -14.64 -14.62 6.45
CA THR A 253 -15.43 -13.74 5.58
C THR A 253 -14.57 -13.16 4.45
N LEU A 254 -13.36 -12.69 4.77
CA LEU A 254 -12.42 -12.14 3.79
C LEU A 254 -11.96 -13.18 2.76
N ASP A 255 -11.73 -14.43 3.15
CA ASP A 255 -11.41 -15.51 2.22
C ASP A 255 -12.54 -15.73 1.22
N GLY A 256 -13.79 -15.79 1.70
CA GLY A 256 -14.95 -15.95 0.83
C GLY A 256 -15.14 -14.78 -0.14
N ILE A 257 -14.76 -13.56 0.26
CA ILE A 257 -14.73 -12.39 -0.64
C ILE A 257 -13.61 -12.54 -1.67
N ALA A 258 -12.41 -12.91 -1.24
CA ALA A 258 -11.22 -13.02 -2.10
C ALA A 258 -11.35 -14.13 -3.15
N ASP A 259 -11.94 -15.28 -2.79
CA ASP A 259 -12.16 -16.42 -3.67
C ASP A 259 -13.06 -16.09 -4.87
N LYS A 260 -13.95 -15.10 -4.70
CA LYS A 260 -14.82 -14.59 -5.78
C LYS A 260 -14.08 -13.68 -6.76
N GLY A 261 -12.89 -13.20 -6.38
CA GLY A 261 -12.02 -12.36 -7.21
C GLY A 261 -12.42 -10.88 -7.27
N ALA A 262 -11.59 -10.12 -7.98
CA ALA A 262 -11.77 -8.68 -8.20
C ALA A 262 -12.10 -8.37 -9.67
N LYS A 263 -12.79 -7.26 -9.88
CA LYS A 263 -13.03 -6.67 -11.19
C LYS A 263 -11.72 -6.12 -11.76
N PRO A 264 -11.61 -6.01 -13.10
CA PRO A 264 -10.52 -5.27 -13.72
C PRO A 264 -10.42 -3.85 -13.18
N GLN A 265 -9.21 -3.28 -13.24
CA GLN A 265 -8.96 -1.92 -12.80
C GLN A 265 -9.84 -0.92 -13.58
N ASP A 266 -10.55 -0.06 -12.86
CA ASP A 266 -11.36 1.02 -13.43
C ASP A 266 -10.52 2.28 -13.76
N GLU A 267 -11.17 3.30 -14.31
CA GLU A 267 -10.52 4.58 -14.67
C GLU A 267 -9.94 5.33 -13.47
N SER A 268 -10.41 5.04 -12.26
CA SER A 268 -9.95 5.63 -11.01
C SER A 268 -8.82 4.81 -10.35
N GLY A 269 -8.47 3.67 -10.92
CA GLY A 269 -7.43 2.77 -10.41
C GLY A 269 -7.93 1.72 -9.41
N ASN A 270 -9.24 1.60 -9.24
CA ASN A 270 -9.84 0.66 -8.30
C ASN A 270 -10.05 -0.71 -8.92
N THR A 271 -9.86 -1.74 -8.12
CA THR A 271 -10.13 -3.15 -8.48
C THR A 271 -11.23 -3.68 -7.57
N ALA A 272 -12.46 -3.17 -7.74
CA ALA A 272 -13.55 -3.51 -6.82
C ALA A 272 -13.81 -5.03 -6.75
N PRO A 273 -14.24 -5.58 -5.61
CA PRO A 273 -14.68 -6.97 -5.52
C PRO A 273 -15.71 -7.35 -6.61
N ASN A 274 -15.65 -8.60 -7.12
CA ASN A 274 -16.60 -9.08 -8.13
C ASN A 274 -18.04 -9.06 -7.60
N GLU A 275 -18.22 -9.52 -6.37
CA GLU A 275 -19.45 -9.30 -5.61
C GLU A 275 -19.26 -8.11 -4.67
N GLU A 276 -20.19 -7.16 -4.69
CA GLU A 276 -20.10 -5.96 -3.87
C GLU A 276 -19.92 -6.32 -2.40
N VAL A 277 -18.93 -5.70 -1.76
CA VAL A 277 -18.75 -5.68 -0.31
C VAL A 277 -19.15 -4.30 0.17
N ARG A 278 -20.23 -4.24 0.94
CA ARG A 278 -20.76 -3.03 1.55
C ARG A 278 -20.75 -3.17 3.05
N ILE A 279 -20.11 -2.23 3.74
CA ILE A 279 -20.21 -2.06 5.18
C ILE A 279 -21.58 -1.42 5.44
N THR A 280 -22.52 -2.19 5.97
CA THR A 280 -23.85 -1.68 6.34
C THR A 280 -23.76 -0.84 7.60
N SER A 281 -22.92 -1.25 8.56
CA SER A 281 -22.59 -0.46 9.74
C SER A 281 -21.26 -0.91 10.37
N ALA A 282 -20.65 -0.03 11.16
CA ALA A 282 -19.48 -0.34 11.99
C ALA A 282 -19.84 -0.15 13.46
N ALA A 283 -19.92 -1.23 14.23
CA ALA A 283 -20.34 -1.21 15.63
C ALA A 283 -19.14 -1.29 16.57
N VAL A 284 -19.01 -0.32 17.47
CA VAL A 284 -17.99 -0.31 18.54
C VAL A 284 -18.56 -1.03 19.77
N SER A 285 -17.77 -1.93 20.38
CA SER A 285 -18.15 -2.71 21.58
C SER A 285 -17.12 -2.65 22.69
#